data_AF-A0AAU3V663-F1
#
_entry.id   AF-A0AAU3V663-F1
#
_cell.length_a   1.000
_cell.length_b   1.000
_cell.length_c   1.000
_cell.angle_alpha   90.00
_cell.angle_beta   90.00
_cell.angle_gamma   90.00
#
_symmetry.space_group_name_H-M   'P 1'
#
loop_
_entity.id
_entity.type
_entity.pdbx_description
1 polymer ?
#
loop_
_entity_poly.entity_id
_entity_poly.type
_entity_poly.pdbx_seq_one_letter_code
_entity_poly.pdbx_strand_id
1 'polypeptide(L)'
;MKRTPVRTVVLARDLAAFHDWCRETGHSPRDRSILFASGPSRLRGLGDAELVRYGDWWNRLDGRALREAVAALRLEALTPTS
;
A
#
# COMPACT_ATOMS: atom_id res chain seq x y z
N MET A 1 -4.15 -10.32 -21.28
CA MET A 1 -4.38 -9.01 -20.63
C MET A 1 -3.24 -8.74 -19.66
N LYS A 2 -2.39 -7.72 -19.89
CA LYS A 2 -1.31 -7.36 -18.96
C LYS A 2 -1.94 -6.71 -17.72
N ARG A 3 -1.68 -7.23 -16.51
CA ARG A 3 -2.11 -6.59 -15.26
C ARG A 3 -1.34 -5.27 -15.13
N THR A 4 -2.05 -4.17 -14.88
CA THR A 4 -1.41 -2.90 -14.51
C THR A 4 -0.65 -3.14 -13.20
N PRO A 5 0.66 -2.91 -13.15
CA PRO A 5 1.41 -3.06 -11.91
C PRO A 5 0.95 -2.00 -10.92
N VAL A 6 0.76 -2.41 -9.67
CA VAL A 6 0.55 -1.48 -8.56
C VAL A 6 1.86 -0.74 -8.35
N ARG A 7 1.81 0.59 -8.42
CA ARG A 7 2.94 1.49 -8.23
C ARG A 7 2.92 2.17 -6.88
N THR A 8 1.75 2.36 -6.29
CA THR A 8 1.59 3.07 -5.04
C THR A 8 0.71 2.28 -4.10
N VAL A 9 1.20 2.03 -2.90
CA VAL A 9 0.47 1.38 -1.80
C VAL A 9 0.22 2.42 -0.73
N VAL A 10 -1.05 2.66 -0.42
CA VAL A 10 -1.48 3.64 0.57
C VAL A 10 -1.89 2.94 1.85
N LEU A 11 -1.16 3.26 2.93
CA LEU A 11 -1.50 2.89 4.29
C LEU A 11 -2.31 4.02 4.90
N ALA A 12 -3.61 3.80 5.00
CA ALA A 12 -4.54 4.62 5.75
C ALA A 12 -5.20 3.76 6.86
N ARG A 13 -5.81 4.40 7.86
CA ARG A 13 -6.51 3.70 8.95
C ARG A 13 -7.62 2.79 8.42
N ASP A 14 -8.43 3.31 7.51
CA ASP A 14 -9.59 2.65 6.93
C ASP A 14 -9.82 3.12 5.48
N LEU A 15 -10.89 2.62 4.84
CA LEU A 15 -11.22 2.97 3.46
C LEU A 15 -11.67 4.42 3.30
N ALA A 16 -12.27 5.04 4.32
CA ALA A 16 -12.69 6.43 4.27
C ALA A 16 -11.47 7.34 4.22
N ALA A 17 -10.50 7.11 5.11
CA ALA A 17 -9.22 7.82 5.09
C ALA A 17 -8.45 7.60 3.77
N PHE A 18 -8.54 6.43 3.15
CA PHE A 18 -7.98 6.22 1.82
C PHE A 18 -8.67 7.07 0.74
N HIS A 19 -10.01 7.18 0.77
CA HIS A 19 -10.74 8.05 -0.14
C HIS A 19 -10.42 9.54 0.07
N ASP A 20 -10.21 9.96 1.32
CA ASP A 20 -9.77 11.32 1.64
C ASP A 20 -8.39 11.60 1.03
N TRP A 21 -7.43 10.67 1.21
CA TRP A 21 -6.13 10.78 0.54
C TRP A 21 -6.26 10.88 -0.98
N CYS A 22 -7.08 10.04 -1.61
CA CYS A 22 -7.33 10.10 -3.05
C CYS A 22 -7.86 11.47 -3.47
N ARG A 23 -8.81 12.02 -2.71
CA ARG A 23 -9.39 13.34 -2.97
C ARG A 23 -8.37 14.47 -2.85
N GLU A 24 -7.53 14.43 -1.82
CA GLU A 24 -6.51 15.47 -1.56
C GLU A 24 -5.38 15.46 -2.60
N THR A 25 -5.02 14.27 -3.09
CA THR A 25 -3.94 14.08 -4.07
C THR A 25 -4.40 14.12 -5.53
N GLY A 26 -5.71 14.22 -5.77
CA GLY A 26 -6.30 14.17 -7.11
C GLY A 26 -6.26 12.77 -7.75
N HIS A 27 -5.99 11.73 -6.97
CA HIS A 27 -6.00 10.35 -7.44
C HIS A 27 -7.41 9.75 -7.46
N SER A 28 -7.67 8.83 -8.39
CA SER A 28 -8.91 8.06 -8.39
C SER A 28 -8.79 6.83 -7.50
N PRO A 29 -9.75 6.55 -6.61
CA PRO A 29 -9.75 5.29 -5.84
C PRO A 29 -9.97 4.05 -6.72
N ARG A 30 -10.32 4.22 -8.01
CA ARG A 30 -10.44 3.14 -9.00
C ARG A 30 -9.17 2.95 -9.82
N ASP A 31 -8.14 3.77 -9.59
CA ASP A 31 -6.85 3.65 -10.26
C ASP A 31 -6.20 2.33 -9.88
N ARG A 32 -5.93 1.49 -10.88
CA ARG A 32 -5.34 0.16 -10.68
C ARG A 32 -3.84 0.21 -10.35
N SER A 33 -3.21 1.37 -10.53
CA SER A 33 -1.83 1.61 -10.10
C SER A 33 -1.72 1.94 -8.61
N ILE A 34 -2.85 2.20 -7.95
CA ILE A 34 -2.92 2.57 -6.53
C ILE A 34 -3.63 1.46 -5.76
N LEU A 35 -3.07 1.06 -4.63
CA LEU A 35 -3.63 0.03 -3.78
C LEU A 35 -3.80 0.53 -2.36
N PHE A 36 -5.02 0.48 -1.86
CA PHE A 36 -5.26 0.58 -0.42
C PHE A 36 -4.75 -0.68 0.28
N ALA A 37 -3.87 -0.49 1.26
CA ALA A 37 -3.34 -1.55 2.11
C ALA A 37 -4.41 -2.03 3.13
N SER A 38 -5.46 -2.69 2.64
CA SER A 38 -6.55 -3.20 3.48
C SER A 38 -6.13 -4.38 4.37
N GLY A 39 -4.91 -4.89 4.20
CA GLY A 39 -4.31 -5.94 5.03
C GLY A 39 -3.00 -6.47 4.46
N PRO A 40 -2.25 -7.29 5.22
CA PRO A 40 -0.92 -7.76 4.86
C PRO A 40 -0.90 -8.64 3.59
N SER A 41 -1.96 -9.43 3.34
CA SER A 41 -2.04 -10.28 2.15
C SER A 41 -2.05 -9.51 0.84
N ARG A 42 -2.49 -8.24 0.86
CA ARG A 42 -2.50 -7.37 -0.33
C ARG A 42 -1.12 -6.82 -0.68
N LEU A 43 -0.17 -6.92 0.24
CA LEU A 43 1.18 -6.39 0.09
C LEU A 43 2.16 -7.41 -0.50
N ARG A 44 1.79 -8.70 -0.58
CA ARG A 44 2.67 -9.74 -1.13
C ARG A 44 2.94 -9.52 -2.61
N GLY A 45 4.21 -9.55 -3.00
CA GLY A 45 4.64 -9.46 -4.41
C GLY A 45 4.55 -8.06 -5.00
N LEU A 46 4.51 -7.01 -4.18
CA LEU A 46 4.51 -5.61 -4.60
C LEU A 46 5.87 -4.91 -4.37
N GLY A 47 6.99 -5.65 -4.45
CA GLY A 47 8.33 -5.18 -4.06
C GLY A 47 8.74 -3.80 -4.60
N ASP A 48 8.30 -3.43 -5.80
CA ASP A 48 8.60 -2.15 -6.45
C ASP A 48 7.61 -1.01 -6.14
N ALA A 49 6.57 -1.24 -5.34
CA ALA A 49 5.55 -0.23 -5.08
C ALA A 49 5.99 0.79 -4.02
N GLU A 50 5.75 2.07 -4.29
CA GLU A 50 5.95 3.16 -3.36
C GLU A 50 4.95 3.08 -2.21
N LEU A 51 5.42 3.29 -0.98
CA LEU A 51 4.60 3.23 0.22
C LEU A 51 4.24 4.63 0.73
N VAL A 52 2.96 4.97 0.70
CA VAL A 52 2.42 6.23 1.23
C VAL A 52 1.72 5.98 2.56
N ARG A 53 2.02 6.79 3.57
CA ARG A 53 1.39 6.72 4.90
C ARG A 53 0.48 7.94 5.07
N TYR A 54 -0.79 7.70 5.39
CA TYR A 54 -1.80 8.76 5.48
C TYR A 54 -2.62 8.67 6.77
N GLY A 55 -2.86 9.83 7.38
CA GLY A 55 -3.63 9.97 8.61
C GLY A 55 -3.13 9.06 9.74
N ASP A 56 -4.07 8.50 10.51
CA ASP A 56 -3.79 7.61 11.65
C ASP A 56 -3.57 6.15 11.24
N TRP A 57 -2.81 5.92 10.17
CA TRP A 57 -2.48 4.58 9.66
C TRP A 57 -1.88 3.63 10.72
N TRP A 58 -1.25 4.20 11.76
CA TRP A 58 -0.65 3.47 12.88
C TRP A 58 -1.70 2.95 13.87
N ASN A 59 -2.89 3.54 13.93
CA ASN A 59 -4.00 3.20 14.83
C ASN A 59 -4.90 2.09 14.23
N ARG A 60 -4.26 1.07 13.66
CA ARG A 60 -4.92 -0.09 13.06
C ARG A 60 -4.79 -1.32 13.95
N LEU A 61 -5.87 -2.07 14.07
CA LEU A 61 -5.90 -3.35 14.79
C LEU A 61 -4.89 -4.35 14.20
N ASP A 62 -4.73 -4.34 12.87
CA ASP A 62 -3.76 -5.16 12.13
C ASP A 62 -2.39 -4.49 11.99
N GLY A 63 -2.12 -3.39 12.70
CA GLY A 63 -0.94 -2.55 12.52
C GLY A 63 0.39 -3.30 12.67
N ARG A 64 0.47 -4.32 13.53
CA ARG A 64 1.68 -5.16 13.65
C ARG A 64 1.93 -5.98 12.38
N ALA A 65 0.94 -6.76 11.93
CA ALA A 65 1.06 -7.59 10.74
C ALA A 65 1.28 -6.75 9.48
N LEU A 66 0.67 -5.56 9.41
CA LEU A 66 0.86 -4.60 8.34
C LEU A 66 2.31 -4.08 8.31
N ARG A 67 2.90 -3.75 9.47
CA ARG A 67 4.31 -3.34 9.57
C ARG A 67 5.27 -4.44 9.12
N GLU A 68 5.03 -5.69 9.52
CA GLU A 68 5.82 -6.84 9.10
C GLU A 68 5.75 -7.04 7.58
N ALA A 69 4.55 -6.93 6.99
CA ALA A 69 4.37 -7.03 5.54
C ALA A 69 5.02 -5.86 4.76
N VAL A 70 4.97 -4.64 5.30
CA VAL A 70 5.67 -3.48 4.72
C VAL A 70 7.19 -3.60 4.84
N ALA A 71 7.69 -4.15 5.94
CA ALA A 71 9.11 -4.42 6.11
C ALA A 71 9.60 -5.46 5.10
N ALA A 72 8.83 -6.54 4.90
CA ALA A 72 9.11 -7.55 3.87
C ALA A 72 9.18 -6.95 2.47
N LEU A 73 8.26 -6.05 2.12
CA LEU A 73 8.27 -5.32 0.84
C LEU A 73 9.57 -4.56 0.59
N ARG A 74 10.05 -3.80 1.59
CA ARG A 74 11.32 -3.05 1.47
C ARG A 74 12.54 -3.95 1.39
N LEU A 75 12.50 -5.12 2.03
CA LEU A 75 13.57 -6.12 1.96
C LEU A 75 13.63 -6.73 0.55
N GLU A 76 12.49 -7.07 -0.04
CA GLU A 76 12.41 -7.58 -1.42
C GLU A 76 12.92 -6.54 -2.44
N ALA A 77 12.63 -5.25 -2.23
CA ALA A 77 13.15 -4.15 -3.06
C ALA A 77 14.68 -4.00 -3.02
N LEU A 78 15.33 -4.46 -1.95
CA LEU A 78 16.78 -4.35 -1.73
C LEU A 78 17.55 -5.62 -2.13
N THR A 79 16.85 -6.73 -2.37
CA THR A 79 17.43 -7.95 -2.95
C THR A 79 17.13 -7.99 -4.44
N PRO A 80 18.02 -7.49 -5.32
CA PRO A 80 17.90 -7.80 -6.74
C PRO A 80 18.00 -9.31 -6.87
N THR A 81 16.92 -9.95 -7.29
CA THR A 81 16.93 -11.37 -7.60
C THR A 81 17.81 -11.53 -8.85
N SER A 82 19.04 -12.02 -8.65
CA SER A 82 19.94 -12.47 -9.73
C SER A 82 19.37 -13.65 -10.49
#